data_AF-M5RTB0-F1
#
_entry.id   AF-M5RTB0-F1
#
_cell.length_a   1.000
_cell.length_b   1.000
_cell.length_c   1.000
_cell.angle_alpha   90.00
_cell.angle_beta   90.00
_cell.angle_gamma   90.00
#
_symmetry.space_group_name_H-M   'P 1'
#
loop_
_entity.id
_entity.type
_entity.pdbx_description
1 polymer ?
#
loop_
_entity_poly.entity_id
_entity_poly.type
_entity_poly.pdbx_seq_one_letter_code
_entity_poly.pdbx_strand_id
1 'polypeptide(L)' 'MVRDQLKAKATMELRQTFAIWRGRPVWTVKGDIEFLNSESAIQQCVIYVNEAQDRKYRDLM' A
#
# COMPACT_ATOMS: atom_id res chain seq x y z
N MET A 1 -15.84 5.79 2.15
CA MET A 1 -14.97 6.85 1.55
C MET A 1 -14.20 6.27 0.36
N VAL A 2 -13.56 7.08 -0.49
CA VAL A 2 -12.80 6.61 -1.69
C VAL A 2 -11.81 5.47 -1.37
N ARG A 3 -11.15 5.53 -0.21
CA ARG A 3 -10.26 4.46 0.29
C ARG A 3 -10.94 3.08 0.33
N ASP A 4 -12.16 3.02 0.85
CA ASP A 4 -12.86 1.75 1.04
C ASP A 4 -13.23 1.14 -0.31
N GLN A 5 -13.57 2.00 -1.30
CA GLN A 5 -13.82 1.59 -2.68
C GLN A 5 -12.53 1.07 -3.34
N LEU A 6 -11.39 1.73 -3.14
CA LEU A 6 -10.09 1.27 -3.64
C LEU A 6 -9.68 -0.08 -3.02
N LYS A 7 -9.79 -0.22 -1.69
CA LYS A 7 -9.52 -1.48 -1.01
C LYS A 7 -10.45 -2.59 -1.49
N ALA A 8 -11.73 -2.32 -1.69
CA ALA A 8 -12.69 -3.29 -2.19
C ALA A 8 -12.33 -3.75 -3.62
N LYS A 9 -12.04 -2.81 -4.53
CA LYS A 9 -11.64 -3.13 -5.90
C LYS A 9 -10.36 -3.96 -5.95
N ALA A 10 -9.31 -3.53 -5.25
CA ALA A 10 -8.05 -4.27 -5.20
C ALA A 10 -8.22 -5.66 -4.57
N THR A 11 -9.07 -5.80 -3.54
CA THR A 11 -9.37 -7.11 -2.92
C THR A 11 -10.00 -8.07 -3.92
N MET A 12 -10.93 -7.58 -4.76
CA MET A 12 -11.57 -8.38 -5.80
C MET A 12 -10.55 -8.87 -6.82
N GLU A 13 -9.74 -7.97 -7.38
CA GLU A 13 -8.75 -8.30 -8.40
C GLU A 13 -7.69 -9.29 -7.87
N LEU A 14 -7.23 -9.09 -6.62
CA LEU A 14 -6.27 -10.00 -5.97
C LEU A 14 -6.84 -11.41 -5.79
N ARG A 15 -8.13 -11.55 -5.44
CA ARG A 15 -8.79 -12.86 -5.25
C ARG A 15 -9.08 -13.57 -6.57
N GLN A 16 -9.32 -12.81 -7.64
CA GLN A 16 -9.49 -13.36 -8.98
C GLN A 16 -8.17 -13.91 -9.50
N THR A 17 -7.09 -13.14 -9.37
CA THR A 17 -5.76 -13.45 -9.92
C THR A 17 -5.00 -14.49 -9.10
N PHE A 18 -5.05 -14.39 -7.76
CA PHE A 18 -4.24 -15.23 -6.88
C PHE A 18 -5.13 -16.01 -5.90
N ALA A 19 -5.15 -17.34 -6.06
CA ALA A 19 -5.93 -18.23 -5.21
C ALA A 19 -5.57 -18.12 -3.72
N ILE A 20 -4.33 -17.74 -3.39
CA ILE A 20 -3.82 -17.61 -2.02
C ILE A 20 -4.66 -16.63 -1.18
N TRP A 21 -5.28 -15.63 -1.82
CA TRP A 21 -6.03 -14.57 -1.14
C TRP A 21 -7.52 -14.88 -0.93
N ARG A 22 -7.99 -16.05 -1.38
CA ARG A 22 -9.37 -16.50 -1.16
C ARG A 22 -9.53 -17.01 0.28
N GLY A 23 -10.64 -16.67 0.92
CA GLY A 23 -10.95 -17.14 2.28
C GLY A 23 -10.15 -16.49 3.43
N ARG A 24 -9.25 -15.53 3.14
CA ARG A 24 -8.49 -14.79 4.17
C ARG A 24 -8.57 -13.28 3.99
N PRO A 25 -8.28 -12.50 5.05
CA PRO A 25 -8.10 -11.06 4.93
C PRO A 25 -6.92 -10.74 3.99
N VAL A 26 -7.14 -9.80 3.08
CA VAL A 26 -6.09 -9.21 2.22
C VAL A 26 -5.39 -8.06 2.94
N TRP A 27 -6.15 -7.28 3.70
CA TRP A 27 -5.66 -6.13 4.44
C TRP A 27 -5.73 -6.39 5.94
N THR A 28 -4.83 -5.80 6.71
CA THR A 28 -4.95 -5.72 8.16
C THR A 28 -6.12 -4.79 8.55
N VAL A 29 -6.86 -5.18 9.59
CA VAL A 29 -8.08 -4.48 10.05
C VAL A 29 -7.79 -3.04 10.50
N LYS A 30 -6.56 -2.77 10.95
CA LYS A 30 -6.06 -1.46 11.39
C LYS A 30 -4.98 -0.92 10.44
N GLY A 31 -5.33 -0.70 9.18
CA GLY A 31 -4.51 0.17 8.35
C GLY A 31 -4.72 1.59 8.82
N ASP A 32 -3.84 2.07 9.70
CA ASP A 32 -3.85 3.45 10.20
C ASP A 32 -3.88 4.39 9.00
N ILE A 33 -4.97 5.16 8.87
CA ILE A 33 -4.94 6.34 8.02
C ILE A 33 -4.26 7.40 8.88
N GLU A 34 -3.05 7.76 8.50
CA GLU A 34 -2.46 9.01 8.91
C GLU A 34 -2.52 9.97 7.73
N PHE A 35 -3.19 11.11 7.92
CA PHE A 35 -3.19 12.15 6.90
C PHE A 35 -1.88 12.92 7.02
N LEU A 36 -1.05 12.87 5.98
CA LEU A 36 0.10 13.77 5.82
C LEU A 36 -0.44 15.14 5.39
N ASN A 37 -0.82 15.96 6.36
CA ASN A 37 -1.44 17.26 6.15
C ASN A 37 -0.45 18.43 6.35
N SER A 38 0.85 18.13 6.45
CA SER A 38 1.92 19.13 6.47
C SER A 38 2.92 18.86 5.36
N GLU A 39 3.52 19.94 4.85
CA GLU A 39 4.50 19.88 3.76
C GLU A 39 5.75 19.06 4.16
N SER A 40 6.19 19.14 5.41
CA SER A 40 7.30 18.35 5.95
C SER A 40 6.98 16.85 6.00
N ALA A 41 5.75 16.47 6.39
CA ALA A 41 5.32 15.08 6.43
C ALA A 41 5.22 14.49 5.00
N ILE A 42 4.75 15.29 4.04
CA ILE A 42 4.75 14.93 2.62
C ILE A 42 6.19 14.76 2.11
N GLN A 43 7.08 15.71 2.39
CA GLN A 43 8.49 15.65 2.01
C GLN A 43 9.16 14.39 2.55
N GLN A 44 8.95 14.06 3.83
CA GLN A 44 9.54 12.88 4.45
C GLN A 44 9.03 11.58 3.82
N CYS A 45 7.74 11.52 3.46
CA CYS A 45 7.16 10.40 2.73
C CYS A 45 7.78 10.24 1.34
N VAL A 46 7.97 11.35 0.60
CA VAL A 46 8.63 11.33 -0.71
C VAL A 46 10.06 10.81 -0.61
N ILE A 47 10.84 11.26 0.39
CA ILE A 47 12.20 10.76 0.63
C ILE A 47 12.17 9.25 0.88
N TYR A 48 11.31 8.78 1.80
CA TYR A 48 11.19 7.36 2.11
C TYR A 48 10.83 6.52 0.89
N VAL A 49 9.86 6.95 0.08
CA VAL A 49 9.43 6.22 -1.12
C VAL A 49 10.59 6.09 -2.11
N ASN A 50 11.30 7.18 -2.39
CA ASN A 50 12.43 7.15 -3.32
C ASN A 50 13.57 6.25 -2.80
N GLU A 51 13.95 6.37 -1.53
CA GLU A 51 15.00 5.53 -0.94
C GLU A 51 14.62 4.06 -0.81
N ALA A 52 13.34 3.76 -0.55
CA ALA A 52 12.83 2.39 -0.51
C ALA A 52 12.79 1.76 -1.91
N GLN A 53 12.45 2.54 -2.94
CA GLN A 53 12.52 2.07 -4.33
C GLN A 53 13.96 1.84 -4.78
N ASP A 54 14.90 2.71 -4.41
CA ASP A 54 16.33 2.53 -4.70
C ASP A 54 16.93 1.29 -4.00
N ARG A 55 16.47 0.97 -2.79
CA ARG A 55 16.85 -0.29 -2.11
C ARG A 55 16.35 -1.52 -2.85
N LYS A 56 15.10 -1.50 -3.33
CA LYS A 56 14.49 -2.59 -4.11
C LYS A 56 15.21 -2.86 -5.44
N TYR A 57 15.79 -1.82 -6.05
CA TYR A 57 16.57 -1.95 -7.29
C TYR A 57 17.93 -2.63 -7.03
N ARG A 58 18.52 -2.45 -5.84
CA ARG A 58 19.77 -3.10 -5.43
C ARG A 58 19.62 -4.58 -5.07
N ASP A 59 18.42 -5.03 -4.68
CA ASP A 59 18.15 -6.45 -4.41
C ASP A 59 18.01 -7.29 -5.70
N LEU A 60 17.93 -6.63 -6.88
CA LEU A 60 17.81 -7.26 -8.20
C LEU A 60 19.13 -7.34 -8.97
N MET A 61 20.23 -6.89 -8.35
CA MET A 61 21.59 -6.91 -8.91
C MET A 61 22.46 -7.92 -8.16
#